data_AF-A0A8H4V4G3-F1
#
_entry.id   AF-A0A8H4V4G3-F1
#
_cell.length_a   1.000
_cell.length_b   1.000
_cell.length_c   1.000
_cell.angle_alpha   90.00
_cell.angle_beta   90.00
_cell.angle_gamma   90.00
#
_symmetry.space_group_name_H-M   'P 1'
#
loop_
_entity.id
_entity.type
_entity.pdbx_description
1 polymer ?
#
loop_
_entity_poly.entity_id
_entity_poly.type
_entity_poly.pdbx_seq_one_letter_code
_entity_poly.pdbx_strand_id
1 'polypeptide(L)'
;MQNPLFLDHAALGRLGVRIVGAPVLLSFAQLQNYYTSLAHEHRWPYYFWSHMDVLVLSLEDGLDGVTPPARRPGYRSVYELCLAELQRSRAGPEPWSNVFFSYDHLSLVNREAYDDVGGWDPFIPYYMNDCDMHSRLSMRNWTQRNARSSIVTDVSAVLDDLRALYRDPEVEPAFSDPNPPPPARDGGQNRAGDQNRDRGQEPPPAPKPPSRPRHRQEARLAPCDPRTAATPDACAQAYYLKLKGVADSMFHHKHGDRGRNTWQLGQRGGHGEPYHYPARGLAEAVDVMTEAGREVFRRKWGHRDCDLLSGTQLRFDDQWRVAKDWE
;
A
#
# COMPACT_ATOMS: atom_id res chain seq x y z
N MET A 1 -7.08 19.48 20.68
CA MET A 1 -8.11 18.74 19.91
C MET A 1 -7.57 18.65 18.49
N GLN A 2 -6.91 17.55 18.12
CA GLN A 2 -6.44 17.31 16.75
C GLN A 2 -7.64 16.75 15.99
N ASN A 3 -8.14 17.45 14.96
CA ASN A 3 -9.09 16.85 14.04
C ASN A 3 -8.28 15.86 13.18
N PRO A 4 -8.50 14.54 13.28
CA PRO A 4 -7.73 13.55 12.51
C PRO A 4 -8.05 13.59 11.00
N LEU A 5 -9.04 14.39 10.59
CA LEU A 5 -9.34 14.70 9.18
C LEU A 5 -8.85 16.08 8.75
N PHE A 6 -8.20 16.85 9.64
CA PHE A 6 -7.57 18.09 9.25
C PHE A 6 -6.31 17.80 8.44
N LEU A 7 -6.47 17.91 7.13
CA LEU A 7 -5.36 18.01 6.21
C LEU A 7 -4.99 19.49 6.08
N ASP A 8 -3.79 19.88 6.49
CA ASP A 8 -3.33 21.25 6.31
C ASP A 8 -2.94 21.49 4.85
N HIS A 9 -3.91 21.96 4.05
CA HIS A 9 -3.70 22.24 2.63
C HIS A 9 -2.60 23.29 2.40
N ALA A 10 -2.44 24.25 3.30
CA ALA A 10 -1.44 25.31 3.16
C ALA A 10 -0.04 24.78 3.44
N ALA A 11 0.13 23.96 4.48
CA ALA A 11 1.40 23.31 4.77
C ALA A 11 1.82 22.36 3.64
N LEU A 12 0.89 21.56 3.13
CA LEU A 12 1.13 20.66 1.99
C LEU A 12 1.49 21.43 0.71
N GLY A 13 0.81 22.55 0.45
CA GLY A 13 1.15 23.44 -0.66
C GLY A 13 2.59 23.95 -0.61
N ARG A 14 3.13 24.23 0.59
CA ARG A 14 4.55 24.61 0.76
C ARG A 14 5.52 23.49 0.44
N LEU A 15 5.08 22.24 0.53
CA LEU A 15 5.85 21.05 0.14
C LEU A 15 5.68 20.69 -1.34
N GLY A 16 5.01 21.55 -2.13
CA GLY A 16 4.75 21.29 -3.55
C GLY A 16 3.63 20.27 -3.79
N VAL A 17 2.86 19.90 -2.75
CA VAL A 17 1.74 18.98 -2.88
C VAL A 17 0.50 19.74 -3.34
N ARG A 18 -0.09 19.28 -4.45
CA ARG A 18 -1.40 19.74 -4.92
C ARG A 18 -2.47 18.78 -4.46
N ILE A 19 -3.48 19.31 -3.78
CA ILE A 19 -4.63 18.53 -3.33
C ILE A 19 -5.73 18.62 -4.39
N VAL A 20 -6.22 17.46 -4.81
CA VAL A 20 -7.37 17.33 -5.71
C VAL A 20 -8.45 16.61 -4.92
N GLY A 21 -9.51 17.34 -4.56
CA GLY A 21 -10.65 16.76 -3.84
C GLY A 21 -11.52 15.92 -4.77
N ALA A 22 -12.01 14.78 -4.28
CA ALA A 22 -13.09 14.05 -4.94
C ALA A 22 -14.44 14.66 -4.50
N PRO A 23 -15.43 14.78 -5.40
CA PRO A 23 -16.73 15.37 -5.05
C PRO A 23 -17.59 14.47 -4.16
N VAL A 24 -17.28 13.17 -4.11
CA VAL A 24 -17.97 12.14 -3.32
C VAL A 24 -16.98 11.07 -2.85
N LEU A 25 -17.39 10.24 -1.90
CA LEU A 25 -16.64 9.04 -1.54
C LEU A 25 -16.64 8.04 -2.72
N LEU A 26 -15.46 7.58 -3.11
CA LEU A 26 -15.27 6.63 -4.19
C LEU A 26 -14.89 5.25 -3.62
N SER A 27 -15.39 4.18 -4.22
CA SER A 27 -14.84 2.84 -3.99
C SER A 27 -13.40 2.75 -4.51
N PHE A 28 -12.67 1.69 -4.17
CA PHE A 28 -11.30 1.51 -4.66
C PHE A 28 -11.26 1.52 -6.20
N ALA A 29 -12.15 0.76 -6.85
CA ALA A 29 -12.29 0.72 -8.31
C ALA A 29 -12.51 2.12 -8.93
N GLN A 30 -13.44 2.87 -8.34
CA GLN A 30 -13.79 4.21 -8.80
C GLN A 30 -12.63 5.19 -8.60
N LEU A 31 -11.91 5.09 -7.48
CA LEU A 31 -10.75 5.92 -7.19
C LEU A 31 -9.59 5.64 -8.16
N GLN A 32 -9.33 4.38 -8.50
CA GLN A 32 -8.32 4.03 -9.49
C GLN A 32 -8.67 4.61 -10.88
N ASN A 33 -9.93 4.49 -11.30
CA ASN A 33 -10.40 5.11 -12.54
C ASN A 33 -10.35 6.63 -12.50
N TYR A 34 -10.58 7.25 -11.33
CA TYR A 34 -10.42 8.68 -11.16
C TYR A 34 -8.97 9.12 -11.38
N TYR A 35 -7.98 8.36 -10.91
CA TYR A 35 -6.57 8.64 -11.22
C TYR A 35 -6.26 8.53 -12.71
N THR A 36 -6.77 7.50 -13.39
CA THR A 36 -6.61 7.37 -14.85
C THR A 36 -7.29 8.53 -15.59
N SER A 37 -8.46 8.99 -15.14
CA SER A 37 -9.16 10.15 -15.69
C SER A 37 -8.37 11.45 -15.51
N LEU A 38 -7.80 11.70 -14.33
CA LEU A 38 -6.92 12.85 -14.09
C LEU A 38 -5.66 12.80 -14.97
N ALA A 39 -5.08 11.60 -15.14
CA ALA A 39 -3.95 11.41 -16.04
C ALA A 39 -4.32 11.72 -17.50
N HIS A 40 -5.56 11.44 -17.94
CA HIS A 40 -6.08 11.90 -19.23
C HIS A 40 -6.18 13.41 -19.32
N GLU A 41 -6.85 14.05 -18.36
CA GLU A 41 -7.06 15.50 -18.35
C GLU A 41 -5.74 16.27 -18.41
N HIS A 42 -4.74 15.80 -17.67
CA HIS A 42 -3.42 16.41 -17.60
C HIS A 42 -2.41 15.90 -18.64
N ARG A 43 -2.82 14.98 -19.52
CA ARG A 43 -1.95 14.36 -20.53
C ARG A 43 -0.70 13.71 -19.93
N TRP A 44 -0.85 13.06 -18.79
CA TRP A 44 0.19 12.27 -18.15
C TRP A 44 0.15 10.84 -18.70
N PRO A 45 1.15 10.43 -19.51
CA PRO A 45 1.18 9.06 -20.04
C PRO A 45 1.45 8.02 -18.94
N TYR A 46 2.11 8.44 -17.87
CA TYR A 46 2.48 7.60 -16.74
C TYR A 46 2.24 8.36 -15.44
N TYR A 47 1.88 7.64 -14.40
CA TYR A 47 1.78 8.20 -13.05
C TYR A 47 2.22 7.17 -12.01
N PHE A 48 2.67 7.66 -10.86
CA PHE A 48 2.91 6.82 -9.70
C PHE A 48 1.69 6.86 -8.79
N TRP A 49 1.28 5.72 -8.28
CA TRP A 49 0.22 5.58 -7.30
C TRP A 49 0.78 4.96 -6.02
N SER A 50 0.29 5.43 -4.87
CA SER A 50 0.62 4.85 -3.58
C SER A 50 -0.59 4.88 -2.66
N HIS A 51 -0.68 3.91 -1.77
CA HIS A 51 -1.71 3.89 -0.75
C HIS A 51 -1.46 4.99 0.30
N MET A 52 -2.50 5.47 0.97
CA MET A 52 -2.41 6.63 1.90
C MET A 52 -1.78 6.29 3.24
N ASP A 53 -1.63 5.01 3.58
CA ASP A 53 -1.23 4.51 4.89
C ASP A 53 0.13 3.80 4.85
N VAL A 54 1.04 4.29 4.01
CA VAL A 54 2.40 3.75 3.90
C VAL A 54 3.46 4.71 4.45
N LEU A 55 4.46 4.15 5.11
CA LEU A 55 5.72 4.81 5.44
C LEU A 55 6.80 4.32 4.47
N VAL A 56 7.43 5.23 3.74
CA VAL A 56 8.45 4.91 2.74
C VAL A 56 9.83 5.33 3.21
N LEU A 57 10.73 4.38 3.38
CA LEU A 57 12.13 4.62 3.71
C LEU A 57 13.05 4.29 2.53
N SER A 58 14.08 5.09 2.33
CA SER A 58 15.13 4.83 1.34
C SER A 58 16.03 3.67 1.73
N LEU A 59 16.68 3.02 0.77
CA LEU A 59 17.58 1.87 0.99
C LEU A 59 18.98 2.31 1.45
N GLU A 60 19.09 2.96 2.59
CA GLU A 60 20.35 3.59 3.03
C GLU A 60 21.44 2.58 3.44
N ASP A 61 21.07 1.39 3.90
CA ASP A 61 22.00 0.27 4.14
C ASP A 61 22.62 -0.26 2.84
N GLY A 62 22.09 0.16 1.68
CA GLY A 62 22.33 -0.46 0.39
C GLY A 62 21.44 -1.69 0.19
N LEU A 63 21.36 -2.11 -1.07
CA LEU A 63 20.73 -3.35 -1.50
C LEU A 63 21.49 -3.85 -2.73
N ASP A 64 22.06 -5.05 -2.63
CA ASP A 64 22.88 -5.64 -3.69
C ASP A 64 22.12 -5.68 -5.02
N GLY A 65 22.80 -5.24 -6.09
CA GLY A 65 22.21 -5.12 -7.43
C GLY A 65 21.23 -3.95 -7.61
N VAL A 66 20.91 -3.18 -6.56
CA VAL A 66 19.95 -2.07 -6.62
C VAL A 66 20.59 -0.72 -6.30
N THR A 67 21.21 -0.56 -5.13
CA THR A 67 21.92 0.67 -4.76
C THR A 67 23.01 0.36 -3.74
N PRO A 68 24.22 0.96 -3.82
CA PRO A 68 25.18 0.88 -2.73
C PRO A 68 24.63 1.60 -1.48
N PRO A 69 25.30 1.49 -0.32
CA PRO A 69 24.92 2.24 0.87
C PRO A 69 24.91 3.76 0.66
N ALA A 70 24.13 4.48 1.46
CA ALA A 70 24.09 5.93 1.46
C ALA A 70 25.51 6.51 1.65
N ARG A 71 25.76 7.68 1.03
CA ARG A 71 27.08 8.36 1.01
C ARG A 71 28.19 7.61 0.26
N ARG A 72 27.90 6.46 -0.38
CA ARG A 72 28.80 5.85 -1.36
C ARG A 72 28.50 6.36 -2.78
N PRO A 73 29.53 6.51 -3.64
CA PRO A 73 29.32 6.85 -5.04
C PRO A 73 28.35 5.87 -5.71
N GLY A 74 27.38 6.40 -6.45
CA GLY A 74 26.37 5.60 -7.14
C GLY A 74 25.14 5.22 -6.30
N TYR A 75 25.03 5.71 -5.05
CA TYR A 75 23.78 5.62 -4.29
C TYR A 75 22.62 6.22 -5.08
N ARG A 76 21.47 5.54 -5.05
CA ARG A 76 20.22 6.00 -5.69
C ARG A 76 19.11 6.10 -4.63
N SER A 77 18.49 7.27 -4.56
CA SER A 77 17.31 7.54 -3.74
C SER A 77 16.07 6.81 -4.26
N VAL A 78 14.99 6.81 -3.45
CA VAL A 78 13.68 6.28 -3.86
C VAL A 78 13.22 6.92 -5.18
N TYR A 79 13.36 8.24 -5.29
CA TYR A 79 12.98 8.98 -6.50
C TYR A 79 13.79 8.55 -7.73
N GLU A 80 15.12 8.46 -7.60
CA GLU A 80 15.99 8.04 -8.70
C GLU A 80 15.72 6.60 -9.13
N LEU A 81 15.44 5.68 -8.19
CA LEU A 81 15.09 4.30 -8.50
C LEU A 81 13.74 4.22 -9.24
N CYS A 82 12.73 4.96 -8.77
CA CYS A 82 11.43 5.05 -9.43
C CYS A 82 11.54 5.61 -10.86
N LEU A 83 12.32 6.68 -11.06
CA LEU A 83 12.55 7.26 -12.38
C LEU A 83 13.39 6.33 -13.28
N ALA A 84 14.36 5.62 -12.74
CA ALA A 84 15.15 4.65 -13.49
C ALA A 84 14.26 3.52 -14.03
N GLU A 85 13.29 3.04 -13.24
CA GLU A 85 12.30 2.06 -13.72
C GLU A 85 11.36 2.66 -14.78
N LEU A 86 10.93 3.92 -14.64
CA LEU A 86 10.16 4.58 -15.69
C LEU A 86 10.96 4.67 -17.00
N GLN A 87 12.22 5.10 -16.94
CA GLN A 87 13.09 5.18 -18.12
C GLN A 87 13.30 3.82 -18.77
N ARG A 88 13.61 2.79 -17.97
CA ARG A 88 13.76 1.40 -18.45
C ARG A 88 12.49 0.89 -19.09
N SER A 89 11.34 1.17 -18.47
CA SER A 89 10.03 0.73 -18.97
C SER A 89 9.68 1.39 -20.30
N ARG A 90 10.04 2.67 -20.49
CA ARG A 90 9.83 3.40 -21.75
C ARG A 90 10.77 2.98 -22.87
N ALA A 91 12.00 2.59 -22.54
CA ALA A 91 13.00 2.18 -23.53
C ALA A 91 12.91 0.68 -23.89
N GLY A 92 12.21 -0.12 -23.07
CA GLY A 92 12.06 -1.55 -23.30
C GLY A 92 11.17 -1.85 -24.51
N PRO A 93 11.43 -2.97 -25.22
CA PRO A 93 10.62 -3.37 -26.38
C PRO A 93 9.28 -4.01 -25.99
N GLU A 94 9.12 -4.43 -24.73
CA GLU A 94 7.93 -5.14 -24.26
C GLU A 94 6.82 -4.17 -23.83
N PRO A 95 5.57 -4.37 -24.29
CA PRO A 95 4.40 -3.69 -23.73
C PRO A 95 4.30 -3.95 -22.23
N TRP A 96 4.11 -2.88 -21.45
CA TRP A 96 4.00 -2.97 -20.00
C TRP A 96 2.81 -2.18 -19.48
N SER A 97 2.17 -2.70 -18.43
CA SER A 97 1.03 -2.07 -17.78
C SER A 97 1.42 -1.34 -16.51
N ASN A 98 2.16 -2.02 -15.64
CA ASN A 98 2.61 -1.43 -14.38
C ASN A 98 3.89 -2.08 -13.85
N VAL A 99 4.59 -1.31 -13.02
CA VAL A 99 5.71 -1.78 -12.21
C VAL A 99 5.32 -1.65 -10.74
N PHE A 100 5.28 -2.77 -10.01
CA PHE A 100 5.10 -2.76 -8.57
C PHE A 100 6.44 -2.58 -7.87
N PHE A 101 6.54 -1.54 -7.05
CA PHE A 101 7.65 -1.38 -6.10
C PHE A 101 7.34 -2.07 -4.77
N SER A 102 6.07 -2.04 -4.41
CA SER A 102 5.44 -2.82 -3.35
C SER A 102 4.00 -3.06 -3.79
N TYR A 103 3.63 -4.34 -4.00
CA TYR A 103 2.29 -4.70 -4.46
C TYR A 103 1.23 -4.07 -3.53
N ASP A 104 0.17 -3.53 -4.11
CA ASP A 104 -0.93 -2.81 -3.41
C ASP A 104 -0.52 -1.52 -2.65
N HIS A 105 0.76 -1.13 -2.65
CA HIS A 105 1.23 0.01 -1.84
C HIS A 105 1.96 1.10 -2.62
N LEU A 106 2.73 0.74 -3.65
CA LEU A 106 3.44 1.69 -4.52
C LEU A 106 3.66 1.08 -5.90
N SER A 107 3.14 1.75 -6.93
CA SER A 107 3.29 1.32 -8.33
C SER A 107 3.53 2.48 -9.28
N LEU A 108 4.18 2.16 -10.41
CA LEU A 108 4.19 2.98 -11.62
C LEU A 108 3.17 2.41 -12.59
N VAL A 109 2.29 3.27 -13.13
CA VAL A 109 1.21 2.89 -14.03
C VAL A 109 1.44 3.46 -15.43
N ASN A 110 1.25 2.62 -16.45
CA ASN A 110 1.10 3.01 -17.84
C ASN A 110 -0.38 3.23 -18.17
N ARG A 111 -0.76 4.49 -18.40
CA ARG A 111 -2.15 4.86 -18.64
C ARG A 111 -2.72 4.16 -19.88
N GLU A 112 -1.94 4.02 -20.95
CA GLU A 112 -2.38 3.39 -22.20
C GLU A 112 -2.81 1.93 -22.00
N ALA A 113 -2.07 1.17 -21.20
CA ALA A 113 -2.44 -0.21 -20.90
C ALA A 113 -3.75 -0.30 -20.11
N TYR A 114 -3.98 0.66 -19.22
CA TYR A 114 -5.21 0.73 -18.42
C TYR A 114 -6.39 1.13 -19.30
N ASP A 115 -6.20 2.05 -20.25
CA ASP A 115 -7.20 2.42 -21.26
C ASP A 115 -7.56 1.22 -22.16
N ASP A 116 -6.57 0.44 -22.61
CA ASP A 116 -6.76 -0.70 -23.52
C ASP A 116 -7.67 -1.80 -22.93
N VAL A 117 -7.64 -1.99 -21.61
CA VAL A 117 -8.53 -2.95 -20.93
C VAL A 117 -9.85 -2.34 -20.45
N GLY A 118 -10.04 -1.02 -20.60
CA GLY A 118 -11.24 -0.31 -20.14
C GLY A 118 -11.21 0.11 -18.66
N GLY A 119 -10.03 0.22 -18.05
CA GLY A 119 -9.84 0.61 -16.66
C GLY A 119 -10.25 -0.46 -15.66
N TRP A 120 -10.37 -0.07 -14.39
CA TRP A 120 -10.85 -0.93 -13.31
C TRP A 120 -12.36 -1.12 -13.40
N ASP A 121 -12.89 -2.30 -13.04
CA ASP A 121 -14.33 -2.54 -13.14
C ASP A 121 -15.05 -1.91 -11.93
N PRO A 122 -15.88 -0.87 -12.11
CA PRO A 122 -16.55 -0.20 -10.99
C PRO A 122 -17.61 -1.07 -10.30
N PHE A 123 -18.05 -2.17 -10.92
CA PHE A 123 -18.98 -3.13 -10.31
C PHE A 123 -18.27 -4.14 -9.39
N ILE A 124 -16.94 -4.18 -9.41
CA ILE A 124 -16.11 -4.96 -8.47
C ILE A 124 -15.39 -3.94 -7.56
N PRO A 125 -16.04 -3.42 -6.50
CA PRO A 125 -15.57 -2.24 -5.79
C PRO A 125 -14.26 -2.44 -5.01
N TYR A 126 -13.98 -3.65 -4.52
CA TYR A 126 -12.84 -3.97 -3.64
C TYR A 126 -12.31 -5.41 -3.88
N TYR A 127 -11.04 -5.64 -3.50
CA TYR A 127 -10.30 -6.93 -3.41
C TYR A 127 -10.24 -7.83 -4.65
N MET A 128 -11.37 -8.25 -5.24
CA MET A 128 -11.36 -9.06 -6.48
C MET A 128 -11.05 -8.24 -7.73
N ASN A 129 -11.10 -6.91 -7.61
CA ASN A 129 -10.87 -6.04 -8.75
C ASN A 129 -9.40 -6.07 -9.21
N ASP A 130 -8.46 -6.32 -8.30
CA ASP A 130 -7.05 -6.53 -8.64
C ASP A 130 -6.93 -7.76 -9.55
N CYS A 131 -7.57 -8.85 -9.15
CA CYS A 131 -7.58 -10.09 -9.90
C CYS A 131 -8.22 -9.91 -11.28
N ASP A 132 -9.32 -9.16 -11.36
CA ASP A 132 -9.96 -8.79 -12.62
C ASP A 132 -9.05 -7.93 -13.52
N MET A 133 -8.54 -6.82 -12.99
CA MET A 133 -7.75 -5.85 -13.73
C MET A 133 -6.43 -6.45 -14.24
N HIS A 134 -5.67 -7.10 -13.37
CA HIS A 134 -4.37 -7.68 -13.72
C HIS A 134 -4.50 -8.87 -14.68
N SER A 135 -5.55 -9.68 -14.53
CA SER A 135 -5.83 -10.74 -15.50
C SER A 135 -6.19 -10.16 -16.87
N ARG A 136 -7.03 -9.12 -16.94
CA ARG A 136 -7.37 -8.45 -18.22
C ARG A 136 -6.15 -7.84 -18.91
N LEU A 137 -5.25 -7.21 -18.15
CA LEU A 137 -3.98 -6.68 -18.67
C LEU A 137 -3.14 -7.81 -19.29
N SER A 138 -3.01 -8.92 -18.58
CA SER A 138 -2.23 -10.07 -19.05
C SER A 138 -2.88 -10.76 -20.26
N MET A 139 -4.21 -10.89 -20.29
CA MET A 139 -4.98 -11.39 -21.46
C MET A 139 -4.78 -10.52 -22.71
N ARG A 140 -4.43 -9.24 -22.52
CA ARG A 140 -4.09 -8.27 -23.58
C ARG A 140 -2.58 -8.15 -23.83
N ASN A 141 -1.77 -9.07 -23.29
CA ASN A 141 -0.31 -9.13 -23.43
C ASN A 141 0.43 -7.92 -22.85
N TRP A 142 -0.15 -7.21 -21.88
CA TRP A 142 0.57 -6.20 -21.13
C TRP A 142 1.34 -6.84 -19.96
N THR A 143 2.65 -6.59 -19.88
CA THR A 143 3.47 -7.15 -18.82
C THR A 143 3.39 -6.35 -17.52
N GLN A 144 3.28 -7.08 -16.42
CA GLN A 144 3.40 -6.55 -15.06
C GLN A 144 4.77 -6.93 -14.49
N ARG A 145 5.48 -5.96 -13.90
CA ARG A 145 6.85 -6.16 -13.41
C ARG A 145 6.98 -5.79 -11.95
N ASN A 146 7.99 -6.35 -11.30
CA ASN A 146 8.39 -5.97 -9.95
C ASN A 146 9.73 -5.24 -9.98
N ALA A 147 9.87 -4.20 -9.18
CA ALA A 147 11.12 -3.48 -8.99
C ALA A 147 11.33 -3.12 -7.52
N ARG A 148 12.55 -2.70 -7.16
CA ARG A 148 12.89 -2.25 -5.82
C ARG A 148 13.26 -0.77 -5.85
N SER A 149 12.57 0.04 -5.05
CA SER A 149 12.86 1.46 -4.85
C SER A 149 13.09 1.86 -3.40
N SER A 150 12.53 1.10 -2.45
CA SER A 150 12.38 1.53 -1.07
C SER A 150 11.97 0.37 -0.16
N ILE A 151 12.00 0.63 1.14
CA ILE A 151 11.23 -0.11 2.13
C ILE A 151 9.88 0.61 2.23
N VAL A 152 8.82 -0.04 1.74
CA VAL A 152 7.45 0.48 1.84
C VAL A 152 6.75 -0.31 2.93
N THR A 153 6.39 0.38 4.01
CA THR A 153 5.80 -0.23 5.19
C THR A 153 4.35 0.19 5.30
N ASP A 154 3.45 -0.79 5.37
CA ASP A 154 2.03 -0.55 5.57
C ASP A 154 1.73 -0.31 7.06
N VAL A 155 1.19 0.87 7.40
CA VAL A 155 1.08 1.40 8.77
C VAL A 155 -0.33 1.90 9.08
N SER A 156 -0.69 1.99 10.36
CA SER A 156 -1.99 2.52 10.83
C SER A 156 -1.83 3.63 11.89
N ALA A 157 -0.60 4.05 12.12
CA ALA A 157 -0.20 5.03 13.12
C ALA A 157 0.66 6.10 12.45
N VAL A 158 0.99 7.17 13.18
CA VAL A 158 1.75 8.31 12.66
C VAL A 158 3.09 8.44 13.37
N LEU A 159 4.11 8.94 12.67
CA LEU A 159 5.35 9.38 13.31
C LEU A 159 5.04 10.56 14.24
N ASP A 160 5.68 10.59 15.41
CA ASP A 160 5.51 11.68 16.36
C ASP A 160 6.04 13.01 15.79
N ASP A 161 7.07 12.94 14.93
CA ASP A 161 7.65 14.09 14.24
C ASP A 161 8.17 13.68 12.85
N LEU A 162 7.65 14.33 11.79
CA LEU A 162 8.08 14.08 10.40
C LEU A 162 9.53 14.47 10.13
N ARG A 163 10.13 15.34 10.96
CA ARG A 163 11.57 15.67 10.89
C ARG A 163 12.45 14.44 11.08
N ALA A 164 11.92 13.36 11.67
CA ALA A 164 12.60 12.08 11.73
C ALA A 164 13.04 11.55 10.35
N LEU A 165 12.26 11.84 9.29
CA LEU A 165 12.60 11.45 7.92
C LEU A 165 13.79 12.23 7.34
N TYR A 166 14.13 13.36 7.94
CA TYR A 166 15.23 14.24 7.52
C TYR A 166 16.49 14.07 8.37
N ARG A 167 16.51 13.06 9.26
CA ARG A 167 17.62 12.77 10.18
C ARG A 167 17.98 13.96 11.07
N ASP A 168 16.97 14.71 11.52
CA ASP A 168 17.16 15.78 12.48
C ASP A 168 17.72 15.18 13.79
N PRO A 169 18.94 15.57 14.21
CA PRO A 169 19.57 15.00 15.40
C PRO A 169 18.86 15.37 16.71
N GLU A 170 18.00 16.38 16.69
CA GLU A 170 17.18 16.76 17.84
C GLU A 170 15.91 15.91 17.97
N VAL A 171 15.62 15.07 16.96
CA VAL A 171 14.39 14.29 16.87
C VAL A 171 14.70 12.82 17.01
N GLU A 172 14.10 12.21 18.02
CA GLU A 172 14.16 10.77 18.25
C GLU A 172 13.03 10.07 17.47
N PRO A 173 13.31 9.14 16.53
CA PRO A 173 12.26 8.44 15.82
C PRO A 173 11.35 7.66 16.79
N ALA A 174 10.06 7.97 16.73
CA ALA A 174 9.01 7.34 17.51
C ALA A 174 7.67 7.49 16.77
N PHE A 175 6.65 6.76 17.23
CA PHE A 175 5.33 6.79 16.64
C PHE A 175 4.24 6.68 17.72
N SER A 176 3.08 7.24 17.41
CA SER A 176 1.88 7.17 18.23
C SER A 176 0.69 6.79 17.37
N ASP A 177 -0.21 5.98 17.93
CA ASP A 177 -1.53 5.77 17.36
C ASP A 177 -2.49 6.80 17.98
N PRO A 178 -2.95 7.83 17.23
CA PRO A 178 -3.86 8.84 17.77
C PRO A 178 -5.26 8.27 18.04
N ASN A 179 -5.58 7.12 17.45
CA ASN A 179 -6.89 6.52 17.44
C ASN A 179 -6.78 5.01 17.73
N PRO A 180 -6.24 4.60 18.90
CA PRO A 180 -6.04 3.19 19.18
C PRO A 180 -7.40 2.49 19.21
N PRO A 181 -7.50 1.29 18.61
CA PRO A 181 -8.74 0.53 18.65
C PRO A 181 -9.10 0.20 20.11
N PRO A 182 -10.40 0.02 20.41
CA PRO A 182 -10.83 -0.39 21.74
C PRO A 182 -10.09 -1.66 22.18
N PRO A 183 -9.69 -1.77 23.46
CA PRO A 183 -9.09 -3.01 23.95
C PRO A 183 -10.06 -4.18 23.73
N ALA A 184 -9.51 -5.36 23.41
CA ALA A 184 -10.30 -6.58 23.38
C ALA A 184 -10.99 -6.75 24.75
N ARG A 185 -12.28 -7.06 24.75
CA ARG A 185 -13.00 -7.32 26.00
C ARG A 185 -12.39 -8.56 26.66
N ASP A 186 -11.83 -8.41 27.85
CA ASP A 186 -11.37 -9.53 28.67
C ASP A 186 -12.55 -10.43 29.04
N GLY A 187 -12.45 -11.72 28.70
CA GLY A 187 -13.26 -12.78 29.30
C GLY A 187 -14.43 -13.31 28.48
N GLY A 188 -14.19 -14.45 27.81
CA GLY A 188 -15.23 -15.32 27.29
C GLY A 188 -14.61 -16.45 26.45
N GLN A 189 -14.33 -17.59 27.09
CA GLN A 189 -13.97 -18.82 26.39
C GLN A 189 -14.98 -19.12 25.26
N ASN A 190 -14.46 -19.48 24.10
CA ASN A 190 -15.15 -20.05 22.95
C ASN A 190 -16.25 -19.21 22.28
N ARG A 191 -15.84 -18.47 21.24
CA ARG A 191 -16.49 -18.59 19.93
C ARG A 191 -15.44 -18.86 18.86
N ALA A 192 -15.04 -20.13 18.76
CA ALA A 192 -14.42 -20.71 17.57
C ALA A 192 -15.47 -20.79 16.42
N GLY A 193 -16.12 -19.67 16.11
CA GLY A 193 -17.30 -19.61 15.23
C GLY A 193 -17.22 -18.62 14.07
N ASP A 194 -16.23 -17.72 14.03
CA ASP A 194 -16.08 -16.75 12.94
C ASP A 194 -14.76 -16.88 12.15
N GLN A 195 -13.86 -17.77 12.57
CA GLN A 195 -12.55 -17.96 11.93
C GLN A 195 -12.62 -18.85 10.67
N ASN A 196 -13.80 -19.29 10.24
CA ASN A 196 -13.94 -20.32 9.20
C ASN A 196 -14.79 -19.90 8.00
N ARG A 197 -15.15 -18.61 7.85
CA ARG A 197 -15.81 -18.09 6.64
C ARG A 197 -14.84 -17.51 5.59
N ASP A 198 -13.56 -17.38 5.92
CA ASP A 198 -12.57 -16.71 5.06
C ASP A 198 -11.54 -17.65 4.40
N ARG A 199 -11.84 -18.96 4.30
CA ARG A 199 -11.03 -19.90 3.50
C ARG A 199 -11.36 -19.89 2.00
N GLY A 200 -12.01 -18.83 1.51
CA GLY A 200 -12.28 -18.61 0.09
C GLY A 200 -11.44 -17.46 -0.47
N GLN A 201 -10.25 -17.81 -0.96
CA GLN A 201 -9.37 -17.00 -1.82
C GLN A 201 -9.03 -15.58 -1.35
N GLU A 202 -7.94 -15.52 -0.59
CA GLU A 202 -7.11 -14.33 -0.48
C GLU A 202 -6.21 -14.22 -1.72
N PRO A 203 -6.03 -13.01 -2.31
CA PRO A 203 -4.91 -12.77 -3.22
C PRO A 203 -3.59 -13.08 -2.49
N PRO A 204 -2.53 -13.50 -3.21
CA PRO A 204 -1.30 -13.97 -2.58
C PRO A 204 -0.76 -12.90 -1.63
N PRO A 205 -0.40 -13.25 -0.38
CA PRO A 205 0.17 -12.30 0.55
C PRO A 205 1.43 -11.70 -0.06
N ALA A 206 1.65 -10.40 0.18
CA ALA A 206 2.89 -9.74 -0.18
C ALA A 206 4.08 -10.63 0.25
N PRO A 207 5.13 -10.76 -0.59
CA PRO A 207 6.25 -11.65 -0.30
C PRO A 207 6.80 -11.32 1.09
N LYS A 208 6.73 -12.31 1.99
CA LYS A 208 7.23 -12.16 3.36
C LYS A 208 8.68 -11.67 3.28
N PRO A 209 9.07 -10.62 4.02
CA PRO A 209 10.47 -10.29 4.16
C PRO A 209 11.22 -11.52 4.69
N PRO A 210 12.51 -11.69 4.33
CA PRO A 210 13.29 -12.84 4.76
C PRO A 210 13.19 -13.03 6.28
N SER A 211 12.96 -14.28 6.68
CA SER A 211 12.79 -14.70 8.07
C SER A 211 13.90 -14.15 8.97
N ARG A 212 13.51 -13.49 10.07
CA ARG A 212 14.38 -12.96 11.13
C ARG A 212 15.46 -13.99 11.52
N PRO A 213 16.75 -13.60 11.64
CA PRO A 213 17.65 -14.30 12.53
C PRO A 213 17.15 -14.14 13.97
N ARG A 214 17.25 -15.22 14.76
CA ARG A 214 16.79 -15.33 16.15
C ARG A 214 17.18 -14.11 16.99
N HIS A 215 16.24 -13.65 17.82
CA HIS A 215 16.39 -12.57 18.82
C HIS A 215 17.78 -12.52 19.45
N ARG A 216 18.60 -11.59 18.97
CA ARG A 216 19.63 -10.96 19.80
C ARG A 216 18.91 -9.87 20.57
N GLN A 217 18.98 -9.93 21.90
CA GLN A 217 18.49 -8.87 22.80
C GLN A 217 18.76 -7.50 22.17
N GLU A 218 17.71 -6.69 22.05
CA GLU A 218 17.79 -5.27 21.70
C GLU A 218 18.70 -4.60 22.72
N ALA A 219 20.00 -4.54 22.39
CA ALA A 219 20.88 -3.58 23.00
C ALA A 219 20.26 -2.23 22.68
N ARG A 220 19.81 -1.52 23.72
CA ARG A 220 19.46 -0.09 23.62
C ARG A 220 20.64 0.58 22.92
N LEU A 221 20.48 0.86 21.62
CA LEU A 221 21.46 1.63 20.87
C LEU A 221 21.53 2.98 21.59
N ALA A 222 22.66 3.22 22.24
CA ALA A 222 22.90 4.48 22.93
C ALA A 222 22.65 5.63 21.94
N PRO A 223 22.10 6.77 22.39
CA PRO A 223 22.08 7.98 21.58
C PRO A 223 23.48 8.19 20.99
N CYS A 224 23.57 8.47 19.70
CA CYS A 224 24.85 8.83 19.10
C CYS A 224 25.35 10.10 19.78
N ASP A 225 26.22 9.95 20.79
CA ASP A 225 26.94 11.07 21.37
C ASP A 225 27.96 11.52 20.31
N PRO A 226 27.85 12.75 19.78
CA PRO A 226 28.79 13.28 18.79
C PRO A 226 30.24 13.26 19.28
N ARG A 227 30.46 13.12 20.60
CA ARG A 227 31.78 13.04 21.24
C ARG A 227 32.37 11.63 21.28
N THR A 228 31.58 10.58 21.05
CA THR A 228 32.03 9.18 21.09
C THR A 228 31.81 8.42 19.78
N ALA A 229 31.05 8.97 18.84
CA ALA A 229 30.89 8.38 17.52
C ALA A 229 32.16 8.51 16.69
N ALA A 230 32.61 7.40 16.09
CA ALA A 230 33.84 7.35 15.32
C ALA A 230 33.82 8.25 14.06
N THR A 231 32.64 8.51 13.47
CA THR A 231 32.44 9.42 12.32
C THR A 231 30.98 9.91 12.22
N PRO A 232 30.71 11.04 11.55
CA PRO A 232 29.36 11.49 11.18
C PRO A 232 28.55 10.48 10.34
N ASP A 233 29.24 9.56 9.65
CA ASP A 233 28.63 8.47 8.89
C ASP A 233 28.06 7.39 9.80
N ALA A 234 28.79 7.03 10.86
CA ALA A 234 28.31 6.08 11.85
C ALA A 234 27.05 6.59 12.58
N CYS A 235 26.99 7.89 12.89
CA CYS A 235 25.80 8.49 13.50
C CYS A 235 24.58 8.42 12.58
N ALA A 236 24.75 8.81 11.31
CA ALA A 236 23.66 8.80 10.34
C ALA A 236 23.14 7.38 10.10
N GLN A 237 24.04 6.40 10.05
CA GLN A 237 23.71 5.00 9.91
C GLN A 237 22.91 4.48 11.12
N ALA A 238 23.36 4.78 12.34
CA ALA A 238 22.67 4.37 13.57
C ALA A 238 21.28 5.00 13.67
N TYR A 239 21.13 6.27 13.30
CA TYR A 239 19.84 6.96 13.23
C TYR A 239 18.89 6.26 12.26
N TYR A 240 19.36 5.98 11.03
CA TYR A 240 18.56 5.30 10.01
C TYR A 240 18.11 3.91 10.46
N LEU A 241 19.00 3.13 11.10
CA LEU A 241 18.63 1.82 11.66
C LEU A 241 17.55 1.93 12.72
N LYS A 242 17.56 2.99 13.53
CA LYS A 242 16.50 3.25 14.51
C LYS A 242 15.17 3.59 13.83
N LEU A 243 15.18 4.47 12.83
CA LEU A 243 13.99 4.81 12.05
C LEU A 243 13.41 3.58 11.35
N LYS A 244 14.26 2.69 10.83
CA LYS A 244 13.84 1.40 10.25
C LYS A 244 13.20 0.48 11.28
N GLY A 245 13.72 0.44 12.51
CA GLY A 245 13.11 -0.28 13.63
C GLY A 245 11.74 0.28 14.04
N VAL A 246 11.58 1.60 14.01
CA VAL A 246 10.27 2.26 14.20
C VAL A 246 9.29 1.85 13.11
N ALA A 247 9.69 1.86 11.84
CA ALA A 247 8.85 1.39 10.75
C ALA A 247 8.42 -0.07 10.94
N ASP A 248 9.33 -0.98 11.29
CA ASP A 248 9.01 -2.39 11.61
C ASP A 248 8.00 -2.50 12.76
N SER A 249 8.15 -1.66 13.79
CA SER A 249 7.22 -1.60 14.92
C SER A 249 5.83 -1.12 14.51
N MET A 250 5.74 -0.12 13.62
CA MET A 250 4.48 0.37 13.07
C MET A 250 3.78 -0.68 12.20
N PHE A 251 4.54 -1.46 11.42
CA PHE A 251 4.01 -2.59 10.66
C PHE A 251 3.35 -3.61 11.59
N HIS A 252 4.08 -4.02 12.64
CA HIS A 252 3.57 -4.97 13.62
C HIS A 252 2.41 -4.41 14.47
N HIS A 253 2.37 -3.09 14.69
CA HIS A 253 1.21 -2.44 15.31
C HIS A 253 -0.05 -2.59 14.45
N LYS A 254 0.07 -2.42 13.12
CA LYS A 254 -1.04 -2.62 12.18
C LYS A 254 -1.42 -4.10 12.00
N HIS A 255 -0.43 -4.99 11.93
CA HIS A 255 -0.58 -6.39 11.50
C HIS A 255 -0.39 -7.43 12.63
N GLY A 256 -0.38 -7.02 13.90
CA GLY A 256 -0.20 -7.91 15.05
C GLY A 256 -1.34 -8.92 15.21
N ASP A 257 -1.62 -9.35 16.44
CA ASP A 257 -2.64 -10.39 16.73
C ASP A 257 -4.10 -9.95 16.47
N ARG A 258 -4.32 -8.91 15.67
CA ARG A 258 -5.63 -8.34 15.36
C ARG A 258 -6.09 -8.79 13.96
N GLY A 259 -7.40 -8.90 13.78
CA GLY A 259 -7.98 -9.17 12.46
C GLY A 259 -7.71 -8.04 11.46
N ARG A 260 -7.90 -8.35 10.17
CA ARG A 260 -7.80 -7.37 9.06
C ARG A 260 -8.66 -6.14 9.34
N ASN A 261 -8.14 -4.96 9.01
CA ASN A 261 -8.85 -3.66 9.10
C ASN A 261 -9.36 -3.26 10.51
N THR A 262 -9.00 -3.99 11.57
CA THR A 262 -9.46 -3.67 12.94
C THR A 262 -8.99 -2.31 13.45
N TRP A 263 -7.86 -1.80 12.95
CA TRP A 263 -7.37 -0.45 13.24
C TRP A 263 -8.35 0.64 12.78
N GLN A 264 -9.20 0.38 11.78
CA GLN A 264 -10.21 1.34 11.31
C GLN A 264 -11.27 1.63 12.38
N LEU A 265 -11.53 0.68 13.29
CA LEU A 265 -12.53 0.85 14.36
C LEU A 265 -12.13 1.91 15.40
N GLY A 266 -10.84 2.24 15.48
CA GLY A 266 -10.35 3.31 16.34
C GLY A 266 -10.66 4.70 15.81
N GLN A 267 -10.96 4.83 14.51
CA GLN A 267 -11.17 6.12 13.84
C GLN A 267 -12.44 6.82 14.34
N ARG A 268 -12.28 8.05 14.84
CA ARG A 268 -13.37 8.89 15.38
C ARG A 268 -13.49 10.23 14.65
N GLY A 269 -12.73 10.41 13.58
CA GLY A 269 -12.67 11.66 12.81
C GLY A 269 -14.02 12.08 12.24
N GLY A 270 -14.26 13.39 12.22
CA GLY A 270 -15.47 13.98 11.64
C GLY A 270 -16.75 13.75 12.45
N HIS A 271 -16.68 13.20 13.67
CA HIS A 271 -17.89 12.98 14.47
C HIS A 271 -18.65 14.30 14.72
N GLY A 272 -19.88 14.39 14.20
CA GLY A 272 -20.71 15.59 14.24
C GLY A 272 -20.63 16.47 12.98
N GLU A 273 -19.77 16.13 12.02
CA GLU A 273 -19.68 16.78 10.71
C GLU A 273 -20.60 16.10 9.68
N PRO A 274 -21.06 16.82 8.64
CA PRO A 274 -21.76 16.20 7.50
C PRO A 274 -20.93 15.07 6.87
N TYR A 275 -21.60 14.01 6.41
CA TYR A 275 -20.99 12.82 5.79
C TYR A 275 -20.12 11.97 6.73
N HIS A 276 -20.18 12.20 8.05
CA HIS A 276 -19.58 11.28 9.02
C HIS A 276 -20.30 9.93 9.05
N TYR A 277 -19.52 8.86 9.00
CA TYR A 277 -19.99 7.49 9.23
C TYR A 277 -19.36 6.94 10.50
N PRO A 278 -20.13 6.25 11.37
CA PRO A 278 -19.55 5.46 12.44
C PRO A 278 -18.57 4.43 11.86
N ALA A 279 -17.35 4.35 12.39
CA ALA A 279 -16.30 3.47 11.84
C ALA A 279 -16.75 2.00 11.69
N ARG A 280 -17.55 1.50 12.65
CA ARG A 280 -18.15 0.16 12.57
C ARG A 280 -19.08 0.01 11.36
N GLY A 281 -19.95 1.00 11.12
CA GLY A 281 -20.88 0.96 10.00
C GLY A 281 -20.15 1.07 8.66
N LEU A 282 -19.07 1.86 8.59
CA LEU A 282 -18.21 1.92 7.41
C LEU A 282 -17.54 0.57 7.14
N ALA A 283 -16.99 -0.08 8.16
CA ALA A 283 -16.37 -1.40 8.02
C ALA A 283 -17.37 -2.45 7.51
N GLU A 284 -18.57 -2.50 8.12
CA GLU A 284 -19.65 -3.39 7.68
C GLU A 284 -20.08 -3.12 6.23
N ALA A 285 -20.19 -1.85 5.83
CA ALA A 285 -20.52 -1.49 4.45
C ALA A 285 -19.43 -1.94 3.46
N VAL A 286 -18.14 -1.79 3.82
CA VAL A 286 -17.02 -2.27 3.00
C VAL A 286 -17.03 -3.78 2.87
N ASP A 287 -17.34 -4.52 3.92
CA ASP A 287 -17.44 -5.99 3.90
C ASP A 287 -18.59 -6.46 2.98
N VAL A 288 -19.76 -5.84 3.08
CA VAL A 288 -20.91 -6.14 2.20
C VAL A 288 -20.57 -5.84 0.74
N MET A 289 -19.97 -4.68 0.45
CA MET A 289 -19.57 -4.30 -0.91
C MET A 289 -18.47 -5.23 -1.45
N THR A 290 -17.59 -5.72 -0.58
CA THR A 290 -16.57 -6.69 -0.92
C THR A 290 -17.19 -8.00 -1.39
N GLU A 291 -18.14 -8.57 -0.64
CA GLU A 291 -18.77 -9.82 -1.04
C GLU A 291 -19.63 -9.64 -2.30
N ALA A 292 -20.33 -8.51 -2.42
CA ALA A 292 -21.04 -8.18 -3.65
C ALA A 292 -20.08 -8.11 -4.86
N GLY A 293 -18.91 -7.51 -4.69
CA GLY A 293 -17.86 -7.48 -5.71
C GLY A 293 -17.30 -8.85 -6.07
N ARG A 294 -17.10 -9.72 -5.08
CA ARG A 294 -16.73 -11.13 -5.30
C ARG A 294 -17.78 -11.84 -6.14
N GLU A 295 -19.06 -11.63 -5.86
CA GLU A 295 -20.14 -12.24 -6.65
C GLU A 295 -20.20 -11.70 -8.09
N VAL A 296 -19.97 -10.40 -8.28
CA VAL A 296 -19.85 -9.81 -9.63
C VAL A 296 -18.69 -10.45 -10.39
N PHE A 297 -17.50 -10.54 -9.78
CA PHE A 297 -16.34 -11.21 -10.37
C PHE A 297 -16.66 -12.64 -10.79
N ARG A 298 -17.26 -13.41 -9.86
CA ARG A 298 -17.68 -14.81 -10.08
C ARG A 298 -18.57 -14.95 -11.30
N ARG A 299 -19.59 -14.09 -11.44
CA ARG A 299 -20.51 -14.12 -12.58
C ARG A 299 -19.90 -13.61 -13.87
N LYS A 300 -19.04 -12.60 -13.78
CA LYS A 300 -18.32 -12.05 -14.92
C LYS A 300 -17.43 -13.10 -15.56
N TRP A 301 -16.69 -13.86 -14.76
CA TRP A 301 -15.70 -14.81 -15.28
C TRP A 301 -16.12 -16.26 -15.23
N GLY A 302 -17.28 -16.59 -14.66
CA GLY A 302 -17.66 -17.99 -14.48
C GLY A 302 -16.64 -18.77 -13.66
N HIS A 303 -15.84 -18.07 -12.85
CA HIS A 303 -14.75 -18.61 -12.05
C HIS A 303 -14.63 -17.85 -10.71
N ARG A 304 -14.21 -18.53 -9.63
CA ARG A 304 -14.21 -17.95 -8.27
C ARG A 304 -12.90 -17.32 -7.85
N ASP A 305 -11.80 -17.78 -8.41
CA ASP A 305 -10.46 -17.56 -7.89
C ASP A 305 -9.72 -16.53 -8.76
N CYS A 306 -8.58 -16.06 -8.26
CA CYS A 306 -7.76 -15.05 -8.96
C CYS A 306 -6.88 -15.64 -10.07
N ASP A 307 -6.90 -16.95 -10.28
CA ASP A 307 -6.04 -17.65 -11.22
C ASP A 307 -6.67 -17.77 -12.61
N LEU A 308 -7.39 -16.75 -13.07
CA LEU A 308 -8.06 -16.71 -14.38
C LEU A 308 -7.15 -17.15 -15.54
N LEU A 309 -5.85 -16.84 -15.49
CA LEU A 309 -4.91 -17.21 -16.56
C LEU A 309 -4.38 -18.64 -16.47
N SER A 310 -4.17 -19.17 -15.25
CA SER A 310 -3.54 -20.47 -15.05
C SER A 310 -4.53 -21.59 -14.74
N GLY A 311 -5.65 -21.26 -14.10
CA GLY A 311 -6.75 -22.17 -13.77
C GLY A 311 -7.82 -22.26 -14.85
N THR A 312 -7.80 -21.38 -15.86
CA THR A 312 -8.81 -21.35 -16.93
C THR A 312 -8.19 -21.17 -18.32
N GLN A 313 -9.01 -21.21 -19.38
CA GLN A 313 -8.63 -20.87 -20.75
C GLN A 313 -9.29 -19.58 -21.24
N LEU A 314 -9.80 -18.77 -20.31
CA LEU A 314 -10.57 -17.58 -20.61
C LEU A 314 -9.71 -16.49 -21.26
N ARG A 315 -10.34 -15.76 -22.18
CA ARG A 315 -9.79 -14.61 -22.89
C ARG A 315 -10.51 -13.35 -22.46
N PHE A 316 -9.92 -12.21 -22.82
CA PHE A 316 -10.45 -10.89 -22.50
C PHE A 316 -11.95 -10.72 -22.84
N ASP A 317 -12.37 -11.21 -24.00
CA ASP A 317 -13.74 -11.06 -24.50
C ASP A 317 -14.76 -12.03 -23.88
N ASP A 318 -14.31 -12.99 -23.07
CA ASP A 318 -15.18 -13.99 -22.43
C ASP A 318 -15.93 -13.44 -21.20
N GLN A 319 -15.56 -12.25 -20.73
CA GLN A 319 -16.26 -11.56 -19.65
C GLN A 319 -17.78 -11.50 -19.91
N TRP A 320 -18.56 -11.94 -18.93
CA TRP A 320 -20.03 -12.06 -18.93
C TRP A 320 -20.62 -13.07 -19.92
N ARG A 321 -19.80 -13.93 -20.54
CA ARG A 321 -20.26 -14.88 -21.59
C ARG A 321 -20.04 -16.34 -21.24
N VAL A 322 -19.64 -16.61 -19.99
CA VAL A 322 -19.14 -17.91 -19.55
C VAL A 322 -20.04 -18.53 -18.51
N ALA A 323 -20.20 -19.85 -18.61
CA ALA A 323 -20.89 -20.63 -17.59
C ALA A 323 -20.01 -20.72 -16.34
N LYS A 324 -20.65 -20.91 -15.18
CA LYS A 324 -19.95 -21.16 -13.93
C LYS A 324 -19.20 -22.48 -14.00
N ASP A 325 -17.98 -22.51 -13.47
CA ASP A 325 -17.18 -23.73 -13.29
C ASP A 325 -17.39 -24.40 -11.91
N TRP A 326 -18.38 -23.92 -11.15
CA TRP A 326 -18.75 -24.45 -9.84
C TRP A 326 -20.26 -24.62 -9.70
N GLU A 327 -20.67 -25.47 -8.75
CA GLU A 327 -22.06 -25.73 -8.36
C GLU A 327 -22.60 -24.74 -7.31
#